data_AF-A0A6A8A3I3-F1
#
_entry.id   AF-A0A6A8A3I3-F1
#
_cell.length_a   1.000
_cell.length_b   1.000
_cell.length_c   1.000
_cell.angle_alpha   90.00
_cell.angle_beta   90.00
_cell.angle_gamma   90.00
#
_symmetry.space_group_name_H-M   'P 1'
#
loop_
_entity.id
_entity.type
_entity.pdbx_description
1 polymer ?
#
loop_
_entity_poly.entity_id
_entity_poly.type
_entity_poly.pdbx_seq_one_letter_code
_entity_poly.pdbx_strand_id
1 'polypeptide(L)'
;MLSTPITFSDGSNPVGIWLELHSSERQWRNTYLDFLNNPASNPEIALRAIASQHAVLSNLSGFPAERWRQLCDGQGWTPLGCSALSWCGSTVNLGEIVERAKIIDWKISPEIGGDFAALMINPAAIPSASLSALLRAGWDDFAIALVVASRPAATAPEFDERDRSLLGPLVRQILELRT
;
A
#
# COMPACT_ATOMS: atom_id res chain seq x y z
N MET A 1 -7.96 15.04 -31.17
CA MET A 1 -7.96 16.09 -30.13
C MET A 1 -7.28 15.52 -28.91
N LEU A 2 -6.29 16.21 -28.35
CA LEU A 2 -5.69 15.81 -27.07
C LEU A 2 -6.73 16.08 -25.97
N SER A 3 -7.00 15.09 -25.13
CA SER A 3 -7.92 15.23 -24.01
C SER A 3 -7.47 16.35 -23.07
N THR A 4 -8.40 17.15 -22.56
CA THR A 4 -8.11 18.22 -21.59
C THR A 4 -7.35 17.63 -20.39
N PRO A 5 -6.27 18.30 -19.93
CA PRO A 5 -5.58 17.91 -18.69
C PRO A 5 -6.58 17.85 -17.53
N ILE A 6 -6.54 16.77 -16.74
CA ILE A 6 -7.32 16.67 -15.51
C ILE A 6 -6.50 17.30 -14.40
N THR A 7 -7.04 18.35 -13.77
CA THR A 7 -6.51 18.97 -12.56
C THR A 7 -7.51 18.82 -11.43
N PHE A 8 -7.04 18.45 -10.26
CA PHE A 8 -7.81 18.39 -9.03
C PHE A 8 -7.95 19.79 -8.39
N SER A 9 -8.79 19.90 -7.36
CA SER A 9 -9.10 21.18 -6.71
C SER A 9 -7.90 21.87 -6.05
N ASP A 10 -6.88 21.09 -5.68
CA ASP A 10 -5.63 21.58 -5.09
C ASP A 10 -4.56 21.93 -6.15
N GLY A 11 -4.90 21.84 -7.44
CA GLY A 11 -3.99 22.09 -8.56
C GLY A 11 -3.10 20.90 -8.93
N SER A 12 -3.16 19.80 -8.18
CA SER A 12 -2.46 18.56 -8.55
C SER A 12 -3.14 17.89 -9.75
N ASN A 13 -2.45 16.92 -10.37
CA ASN A 13 -2.98 16.12 -11.46
C ASN A 13 -2.45 14.68 -11.34
N PRO A 14 -3.06 13.70 -12.03
CA PRO A 14 -2.66 12.29 -11.89
C PRO A 14 -1.17 12.02 -12.14
N VAL A 15 -0.57 12.73 -13.12
CA VAL A 15 0.86 12.61 -13.41
C VAL A 15 1.70 13.25 -12.30
N GLY A 16 1.25 14.38 -11.74
CA GLY A 16 1.87 15.01 -10.58
C GLY A 16 1.88 14.08 -9.36
N ILE A 17 0.74 13.46 -9.04
CA ILE A 17 0.63 12.48 -7.96
C ILE A 17 1.55 11.28 -8.22
N TRP A 18 1.58 10.76 -9.44
CA TRP A 18 2.51 9.69 -9.82
C TRP A 18 3.97 10.06 -9.52
N LEU A 19 4.41 11.25 -9.95
CA LEU A 19 5.78 11.72 -9.73
C LEU A 19 6.08 11.94 -8.25
N GLU A 20 5.13 12.50 -7.51
CA GLU A 20 5.26 12.76 -6.08
C GLU A 20 5.46 11.46 -5.30
N LEU A 21 4.67 10.42 -5.56
CA LEU A 21 4.79 9.11 -4.90
C LEU A 21 6.17 8.50 -5.10
N HIS A 22 6.66 8.47 -6.35
CA HIS A 22 7.96 7.87 -6.68
C HIS A 22 9.13 8.70 -6.11
N SER A 23 8.98 10.03 -6.02
CA SER A 23 9.97 10.87 -5.33
C SER A 23 9.98 10.63 -3.81
N SER A 24 8.80 10.43 -3.23
CA SER A 24 8.61 10.24 -1.79
C SER A 24 9.09 8.88 -1.31
N GLU A 25 8.99 7.84 -2.12
CA GLU A 25 9.51 6.50 -1.79
C GLU A 25 11.00 6.52 -1.44
N ARG A 26 11.79 7.27 -2.22
CA ARG A 26 13.23 7.40 -1.97
C ARG A 26 13.50 8.14 -0.66
N GLN A 27 12.70 9.15 -0.33
CA GLN A 27 12.83 9.89 0.92
C GLN A 27 12.39 9.02 2.11
N TRP A 28 11.34 8.21 1.94
CA TRP A 28 10.78 7.36 2.97
C TRP A 28 11.84 6.48 3.64
N ARG A 29 12.57 5.71 2.83
CA ARG A 29 13.59 4.79 3.33
C ARG A 29 14.73 5.49 4.09
N ASN A 30 15.08 6.70 3.68
CA ASN A 30 16.21 7.44 4.26
C ASN A 30 15.85 8.31 5.46
N THR A 31 14.56 8.59 5.66
CA THR A 31 14.12 9.61 6.63
C THR A 31 13.10 9.07 7.63
N TYR A 32 12.12 8.30 7.18
CA TYR A 32 10.97 7.94 8.01
C TYR A 32 11.02 6.51 8.55
N LEU A 33 11.71 5.61 7.86
CA LEU A 33 11.78 4.20 8.24
C LEU A 33 12.38 3.99 9.65
N ASP A 34 13.42 4.74 9.99
CA ASP A 34 14.06 4.71 11.31
C ASP A 34 13.11 5.19 12.44
N PHE A 35 12.13 6.04 12.14
CA PHE A 35 11.16 6.47 13.14
C PHE A 35 10.19 5.35 13.53
N LEU A 36 9.98 4.35 12.67
CA LEU A 36 9.12 3.20 12.96
C LEU A 36 9.88 2.05 13.63
N ASN A 37 11.18 1.89 13.32
CA ASN A 37 11.95 0.72 13.75
C ASN A 37 12.88 1.01 14.95
N ASN A 38 13.14 2.27 15.31
CA ASN A 38 13.98 2.62 16.46
C ASN A 38 13.12 2.93 17.70
N PRO A 39 13.26 2.18 18.81
CA PRO A 39 12.52 2.42 20.05
C PRO A 39 12.76 3.79 20.70
N ALA A 40 13.88 4.45 20.39
CA ALA A 40 14.20 5.79 20.88
C ALA A 40 13.56 6.92 20.03
N SER A 41 13.00 6.58 18.87
CA SER A 41 12.37 7.53 17.95
C SER A 41 10.89 7.76 18.28
N ASN A 42 10.33 8.84 17.75
CA ASN A 42 8.88 9.10 17.83
C ASN A 42 8.18 8.60 16.55
N PRO A 43 7.45 7.48 16.57
CA PRO A 43 6.79 6.91 15.39
C PRO A 43 5.71 7.82 14.82
N GLU A 44 5.15 8.74 15.61
CA GLU A 44 4.15 9.72 15.16
C GLU A 44 4.63 10.58 13.99
N ILE A 45 5.94 10.81 13.86
CA ILE A 45 6.51 11.57 12.74
C ILE A 45 6.31 10.82 11.42
N ALA A 46 6.60 9.51 11.40
CA ALA A 46 6.40 8.66 10.23
C ALA A 46 4.90 8.47 9.93
N LEU A 47 4.07 8.29 10.97
CA LEU A 47 2.62 8.16 10.81
C LEU A 47 1.99 9.42 10.20
N ARG A 48 2.43 10.62 10.62
CA ARG A 48 1.99 11.88 10.00
C ARG A 48 2.43 11.99 8.55
N ALA A 49 3.65 11.58 8.22
CA ALA A 49 4.13 11.57 6.83
C ALA A 49 3.29 10.64 5.95
N ILE A 50 2.93 9.44 6.43
CA ILE A 50 1.99 8.54 5.74
C ILE A 50 0.63 9.23 5.54
N ALA A 51 0.08 9.85 6.58
CA ALA A 51 -1.21 10.53 6.50
C ALA A 51 -1.20 11.69 5.48
N SER A 52 -0.09 12.43 5.37
CA SER A 52 0.08 13.47 4.35
C SER A 52 0.07 12.89 2.94
N GLN A 53 0.74 11.76 2.70
CA GLN A 53 0.72 11.09 1.40
C GLN A 53 -0.68 10.55 1.05
N HIS A 54 -1.40 10.01 2.05
CA HIS A 54 -2.79 9.60 1.90
C HIS A 54 -3.70 10.77 1.53
N ALA A 55 -3.47 11.96 2.09
CA ALA A 55 -4.22 13.15 1.71
C ALA A 55 -4.03 13.51 0.23
N VAL A 56 -2.80 13.42 -0.30
CA VAL A 56 -2.52 13.63 -1.73
C VAL A 56 -3.22 12.55 -2.59
N LEU A 57 -3.11 11.29 -2.20
CA LEU A 57 -3.75 10.17 -2.89
C LEU A 57 -5.29 10.26 -2.89
N SER A 58 -5.89 10.86 -1.87
CA SER A 58 -7.34 11.04 -1.77
C SER A 58 -7.95 11.86 -2.91
N ASN A 59 -7.14 12.70 -3.57
CA ASN A 59 -7.54 13.42 -4.78
C ASN A 59 -7.90 12.48 -5.94
N LEU A 60 -7.37 11.26 -5.96
CA LEU A 60 -7.69 10.24 -6.97
C LEU A 60 -9.10 9.65 -6.81
N SER A 61 -9.81 9.91 -5.71
CA SER A 61 -11.15 9.34 -5.45
C SER A 61 -12.16 9.60 -6.57
N GLY A 62 -12.09 10.77 -7.22
CA GLY A 62 -12.90 11.12 -8.39
C GLY A 62 -12.28 10.76 -9.74
N PHE A 63 -11.04 10.25 -9.76
CA PHE A 63 -10.33 9.92 -10.98
C PHE A 63 -10.72 8.52 -11.49
N PRO A 64 -11.09 8.35 -12.77
CA PRO A 64 -11.48 7.05 -13.29
C PRO A 64 -10.32 6.04 -13.21
N ALA A 65 -10.55 4.91 -12.53
CA ALA A 65 -9.58 3.82 -12.41
C ALA A 65 -9.00 3.38 -13.76
N GLU A 66 -9.83 3.31 -14.81
CA GLU A 66 -9.39 2.96 -16.15
C GLU A 66 -8.34 3.93 -16.73
N ARG A 67 -8.48 5.23 -16.45
CA ARG A 67 -7.48 6.21 -16.88
C ARG A 67 -6.19 6.09 -16.09
N TRP A 68 -6.26 5.66 -14.83
CA TRP A 68 -5.07 5.36 -14.03
C TRP A 68 -4.35 4.12 -14.56
N ARG A 69 -5.09 3.07 -14.93
CA ARG A 69 -4.53 1.89 -15.60
C ARG A 69 -3.81 2.26 -16.88
N GLN A 70 -4.42 3.09 -17.74
CA GLN A 70 -3.77 3.59 -18.96
C GLN A 70 -2.49 4.37 -18.69
N LEU A 71 -2.46 5.18 -17.62
CA LEU A 71 -1.23 5.84 -17.18
C LEU A 71 -0.16 4.81 -16.79
N CYS A 72 -0.53 3.80 -16.00
CA CYS A 72 0.39 2.73 -15.59
C CYS A 72 0.86 1.87 -16.78
N ASP A 73 0.00 1.59 -17.75
CA ASP A 73 0.37 0.87 -18.98
C ASP A 73 1.39 1.68 -19.81
N GLY A 74 1.26 3.01 -19.83
CA GLY A 74 2.18 3.91 -20.54
C GLY A 74 3.50 4.16 -19.81
N GLN A 75 3.48 4.31 -18.48
CA GLN A 75 4.67 4.58 -17.66
C GLN A 75 5.39 3.32 -17.17
N GLY A 76 4.72 2.16 -17.25
CA GLY A 76 5.12 0.93 -16.60
C GLY A 76 4.44 0.77 -15.24
N TRP A 77 3.89 -0.41 -14.98
CA TRP A 77 3.31 -0.73 -13.68
C TRP A 77 4.40 -0.85 -12.60
N THR A 78 4.16 -0.20 -11.47
CA THR A 78 5.02 -0.25 -10.28
C THR A 78 4.18 -0.59 -9.05
N PRO A 79 4.82 -1.00 -7.93
CA PRO A 79 4.15 -1.13 -6.64
C PRO A 79 3.30 0.10 -6.26
N LEU A 80 3.86 1.30 -6.43
CA LEU A 80 3.14 2.56 -6.18
C LEU A 80 1.97 2.79 -7.12
N GLY A 81 2.12 2.42 -8.40
CA GLY A 81 1.03 2.46 -9.36
C GLY A 81 -0.14 1.54 -8.95
N CYS A 82 0.18 0.32 -8.47
CA CYS A 82 -0.80 -0.61 -7.92
C CYS A 82 -1.49 -0.04 -6.67
N SER A 83 -0.72 0.54 -5.74
CA SER A 83 -1.29 1.12 -4.51
C SER A 83 -2.16 2.33 -4.80
N ALA A 84 -1.73 3.25 -5.66
CA ALA A 84 -2.51 4.42 -6.03
C ALA A 84 -3.82 4.07 -6.76
N LEU A 85 -3.87 2.94 -7.49
CA LEU A 85 -5.10 2.45 -8.11
C LEU A 85 -6.21 2.23 -7.08
N SER A 86 -5.88 1.85 -5.84
CA SER A 86 -6.83 1.64 -4.74
C SER A 86 -7.56 2.92 -4.29
N TRP A 87 -7.06 4.08 -4.71
CA TRP A 87 -7.67 5.38 -4.46
C TRP A 87 -8.54 5.84 -5.64
N CYS A 88 -8.51 5.15 -6.77
CA CYS A 88 -9.21 5.57 -7.99
C CYS A 88 -10.63 5.01 -8.05
N GLY A 89 -11.64 5.87 -7.93
CA GLY A 89 -13.05 5.47 -8.01
C GLY A 89 -13.46 4.44 -6.94
N SER A 90 -14.75 4.10 -6.89
CA SER A 90 -15.29 3.19 -5.87
C SER A 90 -15.29 1.71 -6.26
N THR A 91 -14.81 1.36 -7.45
CA THR A 91 -14.93 0.00 -8.00
C THR A 91 -13.68 -0.86 -7.87
N VAL A 92 -12.54 -0.26 -7.50
CA VAL A 92 -11.29 -1.01 -7.30
C VAL A 92 -11.32 -1.67 -5.92
N ASN A 93 -11.06 -2.98 -5.88
CA ASN A 93 -10.95 -3.74 -4.65
C ASN A 93 -9.53 -4.27 -4.45
N LEU A 94 -9.25 -4.77 -3.24
CA LEU A 94 -7.93 -5.31 -2.91
C LEU A 94 -7.49 -6.48 -3.82
N GLY A 95 -8.42 -7.31 -4.28
CA GLY A 95 -8.12 -8.43 -5.17
C GLY A 95 -7.45 -7.97 -6.46
N GLU A 96 -7.96 -6.89 -7.08
CA GLU A 96 -7.37 -6.31 -8.28
C GLU A 96 -5.94 -5.79 -8.02
N ILE A 97 -5.71 -5.13 -6.88
CA ILE A 97 -4.38 -4.65 -6.49
C ILE A 97 -3.42 -5.83 -6.35
N VAL A 98 -3.85 -6.90 -5.69
CA VAL A 98 -3.06 -8.11 -5.47
C VAL A 98 -2.72 -8.81 -6.79
N GLU A 99 -3.67 -8.95 -7.70
CA GLU A 99 -3.44 -9.54 -9.02
C GLU A 99 -2.40 -8.74 -9.81
N ARG A 100 -2.55 -7.41 -9.84
CA ARG A 100 -1.59 -6.51 -10.51
C ARG A 100 -0.21 -6.58 -9.87
N ALA A 101 -0.15 -6.57 -8.54
CA ALA A 101 1.09 -6.66 -7.79
C ALA A 101 1.86 -7.97 -8.08
N LYS A 102 1.15 -9.09 -8.24
CA LYS A 102 1.75 -10.37 -8.64
C LYS A 102 2.26 -10.36 -10.08
N ILE A 103 1.52 -9.76 -11.01
CA ILE A 103 1.94 -9.65 -12.42
C ILE A 103 3.27 -8.91 -12.55
N ILE A 104 3.49 -7.87 -11.74
CA ILE A 104 4.74 -7.09 -11.75
C ILE A 104 5.83 -7.66 -10.84
N ASP A 105 5.60 -8.85 -10.25
CA ASP A 105 6.52 -9.49 -9.31
C ASP A 105 6.95 -8.59 -8.14
N TRP A 106 6.00 -7.83 -7.58
CA TRP A 106 6.26 -6.96 -6.43
C TRP A 106 6.80 -7.80 -5.26
N LYS A 107 8.00 -7.46 -4.79
CA LYS A 107 8.60 -8.03 -3.57
C LYS A 107 8.28 -7.17 -2.35
N ILE A 108 7.45 -7.70 -1.45
CA ILE A 108 7.10 -7.03 -0.21
C ILE A 108 8.30 -7.04 0.74
N SER A 109 8.67 -5.87 1.27
CA SER A 109 9.68 -5.80 2.33
C SER A 109 9.11 -6.36 3.64
N PRO A 110 9.81 -7.28 4.32
CA PRO A 110 9.32 -7.83 5.58
C PRO A 110 9.44 -6.85 6.76
N GLU A 111 10.27 -5.82 6.63
CA GLU A 111 10.52 -4.80 7.66
C GLU A 111 9.29 -3.90 7.89
N ILE A 112 9.06 -3.48 9.15
CA ILE A 112 7.95 -2.58 9.49
C ILE A 112 8.11 -1.26 8.75
N GLY A 113 7.13 -0.94 7.90
CA GLY A 113 7.16 0.23 7.04
C GLY A 113 8.25 0.21 5.97
N GLY A 114 8.99 -0.89 5.80
CA GLY A 114 10.04 -1.00 4.78
C GLY A 114 9.49 -1.01 3.35
N ASP A 115 8.21 -1.36 3.19
CA ASP A 115 7.48 -1.30 1.93
C ASP A 115 6.57 -0.06 1.90
N PHE A 116 7.12 1.04 1.36
CA PHE A 116 6.39 2.29 1.22
C PHE A 116 5.15 2.14 0.33
N ALA A 117 5.24 1.37 -0.75
CA ALA A 117 4.10 1.17 -1.64
C ALA A 117 2.94 0.47 -0.92
N ALA A 118 3.21 -0.53 -0.07
CA ALA A 118 2.16 -1.18 0.70
C ALA A 118 1.46 -0.20 1.66
N LEU A 119 2.23 0.70 2.29
CA LEU A 119 1.69 1.77 3.15
C LEU A 119 0.79 2.75 2.39
N MET A 120 0.98 2.90 1.08
CA MET A 120 0.16 3.80 0.25
C MET A 120 -1.14 3.19 -0.23
N ILE A 121 -1.44 1.93 0.08
CA ILE A 121 -2.76 1.35 -0.23
C ILE A 121 -3.83 2.08 0.58
N ASN A 122 -4.94 2.41 -0.08
CA ASN A 122 -6.10 3.03 0.53
C ASN A 122 -6.59 2.16 1.70
N PRO A 123 -6.59 2.69 2.95
CA PRO A 123 -7.06 1.93 4.10
C PRO A 123 -8.50 1.43 3.96
N ALA A 124 -9.35 2.15 3.20
CA ALA A 124 -10.72 1.74 2.94
C ALA A 124 -10.84 0.54 1.97
N ALA A 125 -9.80 0.28 1.16
CA ALA A 125 -9.73 -0.89 0.29
C ALA A 125 -9.28 -2.15 1.04
N ILE A 126 -8.66 -2.01 2.21
CA ILE A 126 -8.24 -3.12 3.06
C ILE A 126 -9.47 -3.72 3.75
N PRO A 127 -9.71 -5.03 3.63
CA PRO A 127 -10.81 -5.69 4.32
C PRO A 127 -10.77 -5.44 5.82
N SER A 128 -11.92 -5.07 6.40
CA SER A 128 -12.11 -4.98 7.85
C SER A 128 -12.13 -6.35 8.54
N ALA A 129 -12.20 -7.43 7.75
CA ALA A 129 -12.11 -8.80 8.23
C ALA A 129 -10.77 -9.04 8.96
N SER A 130 -10.79 -9.91 9.97
CA SER A 130 -9.55 -10.34 10.63
C SER A 130 -8.65 -11.06 9.62
N LEU A 131 -7.33 -11.03 9.83
CA LEU A 131 -6.40 -11.72 8.92
C LEU A 131 -6.64 -13.23 8.91
N SER A 132 -7.05 -13.81 10.04
CA SER A 132 -7.57 -15.17 10.14
C SER A 132 -8.73 -15.43 9.17
N ALA A 133 -9.66 -14.48 9.03
CA ALA A 133 -10.77 -14.61 8.08
C ALA A 133 -10.29 -14.54 6.62
N LEU A 134 -9.29 -13.73 6.30
CA LEU A 134 -8.69 -13.69 4.96
C LEU A 134 -7.99 -15.00 4.62
N LEU A 135 -7.21 -15.57 5.55
CA LEU A 135 -6.58 -16.88 5.37
C LEU A 135 -7.64 -17.97 5.11
N ARG A 136 -8.70 -18.01 5.92
CA ARG A 136 -9.79 -18.97 5.76
C ARG A 136 -10.59 -18.77 4.48
N ALA A 137 -10.61 -17.55 3.94
CA ALA A 137 -11.20 -17.24 2.63
C ALA A 137 -10.29 -17.65 1.45
N GLY A 138 -9.13 -18.27 1.71
CA GLY A 138 -8.24 -18.79 0.69
C GLY A 138 -7.30 -17.76 0.08
N TRP A 139 -7.10 -16.61 0.73
CA TRP A 139 -6.10 -15.63 0.30
C TRP A 139 -4.70 -16.20 0.51
N ASP A 140 -3.82 -16.03 -0.48
CA ASP A 140 -2.47 -16.58 -0.43
C ASP A 140 -1.49 -15.72 0.37
N ASP A 141 -0.29 -16.27 0.60
CA ASP A 141 0.75 -15.68 1.44
C ASP A 141 1.10 -14.25 1.03
N PHE A 142 1.22 -13.98 -0.27
CA PHE A 142 1.48 -12.65 -0.79
C PHE A 142 0.36 -11.67 -0.43
N ALA A 143 -0.89 -12.05 -0.65
CA ALA A 143 -2.03 -11.17 -0.44
C ALA A 143 -2.21 -10.83 1.05
N ILE A 144 -2.00 -11.80 1.93
CA ILE A 144 -1.99 -11.58 3.38
C ILE A 144 -0.81 -10.70 3.78
N ALA A 145 0.39 -10.95 3.26
CA ALA A 145 1.58 -10.14 3.51
C ALA A 145 1.36 -8.68 3.11
N LEU A 146 0.68 -8.43 1.99
CA LEU A 146 0.38 -7.07 1.52
C LEU A 146 -0.53 -6.33 2.50
N VAL A 147 -1.55 -7.00 3.03
CA VAL A 147 -2.44 -6.43 4.05
C VAL A 147 -1.72 -6.17 5.37
N VAL A 148 -0.77 -7.02 5.75
CA VAL A 148 0.04 -6.78 6.95
C VAL A 148 1.01 -5.61 6.72
N ALA A 149 1.67 -5.57 5.57
CA ALA A 149 2.61 -4.52 5.20
C ALA A 149 1.94 -3.14 5.06
N SER A 150 0.67 -3.08 4.68
CA SER A 150 -0.09 -1.82 4.61
C SER A 150 -0.40 -1.21 5.99
N ARG A 151 -0.10 -1.93 7.09
CA ARG A 151 -0.31 -1.46 8.46
C ARG A 151 1.03 -0.96 9.04
N PRO A 152 1.18 0.36 9.26
CA PRO A 152 2.42 0.93 9.79
C PRO A 152 2.66 0.66 11.27
N ALA A 153 1.66 0.18 12.01
CA ALA A 153 1.79 -0.12 13.42
C ALA A 153 2.56 -1.43 13.65
N ALA A 154 3.47 -1.43 14.63
CA ALA A 154 4.18 -2.61 15.10
C ALA A 154 3.28 -3.63 15.81
N THR A 155 2.01 -3.29 16.07
CA THR A 155 1.08 -4.23 16.71
C THR A 155 0.98 -5.49 15.87
N ALA A 156 1.48 -6.59 16.43
CA ALA A 156 1.41 -7.90 15.82
C ALA A 156 -0.05 -8.17 15.45
N PRO A 157 -0.35 -8.41 14.17
CA PRO A 157 -1.69 -8.78 13.80
C PRO A 157 -2.10 -10.07 14.51
N GLU A 158 -3.27 -10.06 15.15
CA GLU A 158 -3.75 -11.24 15.84
C GLU A 158 -4.20 -12.30 14.82
N PHE A 159 -3.58 -13.48 14.94
CA PHE A 159 -4.01 -14.70 14.29
C PHE A 159 -4.48 -15.67 15.37
N ASP A 160 -5.57 -16.38 15.08
CA ASP A 160 -6.01 -17.50 15.91
C ASP A 160 -4.89 -18.55 15.93
N GLU A 161 -4.57 -19.15 17.08
CA GLU A 161 -3.50 -20.16 17.17
C GLU A 161 -3.67 -21.30 16.17
N ARG A 162 -4.93 -21.64 15.86
CA ARG A 162 -5.30 -22.68 14.90
C ARG A 162 -4.88 -22.32 13.47
N ASP A 163 -4.84 -21.04 13.14
CA ASP A 163 -4.55 -20.53 11.80
C ASP A 163 -3.05 -20.22 11.61
N ARG A 164 -2.24 -20.24 12.67
CA ARG A 164 -0.78 -20.04 12.58
C ARG A 164 -0.11 -21.07 11.67
N SER A 165 -0.64 -22.29 11.61
CA SER A 165 -0.14 -23.35 10.73
C SER A 165 -0.35 -23.04 9.23
N LEU A 166 -1.34 -22.19 8.91
CA LEU A 166 -1.70 -21.80 7.54
C LEU A 166 -0.87 -20.62 7.02
N LEU A 167 -0.12 -19.94 7.89
CA LEU A 167 0.73 -18.82 7.50
C LEU A 167 1.81 -19.31 6.54
N GLY A 168 1.96 -18.62 5.41
CA GLY A 168 3.08 -18.84 4.51
C GLY A 168 4.37 -18.17 5.01
N PRO A 169 5.49 -18.41 4.31
CA PRO A 169 6.81 -17.97 4.75
C PRO A 169 6.95 -16.44 4.84
N LEU A 170 6.37 -15.68 3.91
CA LEU A 170 6.50 -14.22 3.88
C LEU A 170 5.77 -13.58 5.06
N VAL A 171 4.54 -14.03 5.34
CA VAL A 171 3.78 -13.52 6.49
C VAL A 171 4.49 -13.87 7.79
N ARG A 172 5.02 -15.09 7.95
CA ARG A 172 5.80 -15.47 9.14
C ARG A 172 7.00 -14.54 9.34
N GLN A 173 7.75 -14.28 8.27
CA GLN A 173 8.91 -13.38 8.33
C GLN A 173 8.52 -11.96 8.75
N ILE A 174 7.42 -11.40 8.20
CA ILE A 174 6.92 -10.08 8.62
C ILE A 174 6.52 -10.08 10.09
N LEU A 175 5.90 -11.15 10.58
CA LEU A 175 5.45 -11.26 11.97
C LEU A 175 6.61 -11.38 12.96
N GLU A 176 7.66 -12.14 12.62
CA GLU A 176 8.86 -12.27 13.44
C GLU A 176 9.57 -10.92 13.67
N LEU A 177 9.50 -10.02 12.68
CA LEU A 177 10.05 -8.67 12.80
C LEU A 177 9.14 -7.68 13.55
N ARG A 178 7.91 -8.09 13.90
CA ARG A 178 6.90 -7.28 14.62
C ARG A 178 6.73 -7.65 16.10
N THR A 179 7.40 -8.69 16.56
CA THR A 179 7.40 -9.16 17.96
C THR A 179 8.63 -8.71 18.71
#